data_AF-A0A971HYD2-F1
#
_entry.id   AF-A0A971HYD2-F1
#
_cell.length_a   1.000
_cell.length_b   1.000
_cell.length_c   1.000
_cell.angle_alpha   90.00
_cell.angle_beta   90.00
_cell.angle_gamma   90.00
#
_symmetry.space_group_name_H-M   'P 1'
#
loop_
_entity.id
_entity.type
_entity.pdbx_description
1 polymer ?
#
loop_
_entity_poly.entity_id
_entity_poly.type
_entity_poly.pdbx_seq_one_letter_code
_entity_poly.pdbx_strand_id
1 'polypeptide(L)'
;MKYLTKEWYRKSNLTDLHFDLAILDEAADQDDELFASLYKDEEEQFIQDEREEYDYDPRNLFAEDSFDQESDLLDFLAEEEFIEQLIESFDKRPAFSAEKTKELFAEIYQASLDAAKENLPPEIYSQIADPRVFALGFCSDEIYNLVRDFSISNNRESMQVLEDYEDMMRLQNIPRQLRQRFGFHDCKITGWLSQGKDLVLTLDTEDGFTSDNRITFLDVTVLLDENIVRLYWIYDELYKTENGYEVHILCDGDRTAELTLRCSDIRIEEI
;
A
#
# COMPACT_ATOMS: atom_id res chain seq x y z
N MET A 1 -1.34 17.19 7.08
CA MET A 1 -2.70 16.68 6.77
C MET A 1 -3.66 17.04 7.91
N LYS A 2 -4.96 17.22 7.67
CA LYS A 2 -5.96 17.50 8.73
C LYS A 2 -6.85 16.29 9.02
N TYR A 3 -7.13 15.45 8.03
CA TYR A 3 -7.93 14.23 8.15
C TYR A 3 -7.08 13.00 7.82
N LEU A 4 -6.53 12.93 6.60
CA LEU A 4 -5.77 11.79 6.10
C LEU A 4 -4.31 11.86 6.56
N THR A 5 -4.12 11.89 7.88
CA THR A 5 -2.82 12.04 8.54
C THR A 5 -1.97 10.77 8.45
N LYS A 6 -0.66 10.88 8.76
CA LYS A 6 0.20 9.68 8.94
C LYS A 6 -0.37 8.67 9.93
N GLU A 7 -0.96 9.14 11.02
CA GLU A 7 -1.58 8.26 12.02
C GLU A 7 -2.79 7.53 11.42
N TRP A 8 -3.65 8.25 10.71
CA TRP A 8 -4.78 7.66 10.00
C TRP A 8 -4.31 6.63 8.97
N TYR A 9 -3.32 6.97 8.14
CA TYR A 9 -2.76 6.08 7.12
C TYR A 9 -2.20 4.79 7.73
N ARG A 10 -1.45 4.93 8.83
CA ARG A 10 -0.96 3.77 9.56
C ARG A 10 -2.11 2.89 10.08
N LYS A 11 -3.15 3.48 10.66
CA LYS A 11 -4.32 2.73 11.15
C LYS A 11 -5.12 2.07 10.02
N SER A 12 -5.28 2.74 8.88
CA SER A 12 -6.01 2.18 7.73
C SER A 12 -5.33 0.95 7.14
N ASN A 13 -4.00 0.83 7.30
CA ASN A 13 -3.24 -0.35 6.89
C ASN A 13 -3.30 -1.50 7.92
N LEU A 14 -4.02 -1.35 9.04
CA LEU A 14 -4.11 -2.34 10.12
C LEU A 14 -5.58 -2.73 10.41
N THR A 15 -6.38 -2.87 9.35
CA THR A 15 -7.84 -3.07 9.47
C THR A 15 -8.29 -4.52 9.29
N ASP A 16 -7.34 -5.39 8.97
CA ASP A 16 -7.57 -6.75 8.46
C ASP A 16 -6.54 -7.77 8.97
N LEU A 17 -5.64 -7.40 9.88
CA LEU A 17 -4.61 -8.27 10.48
C LEU A 17 -5.08 -9.66 10.94
N HIS A 18 -6.36 -9.81 11.30
CA HIS A 18 -6.92 -11.08 11.76
C HIS A 18 -7.28 -12.05 10.63
N PHE A 19 -7.30 -11.62 9.36
CA PHE A 19 -7.54 -12.51 8.23
C PHE A 19 -6.36 -13.43 7.95
N ASP A 20 -5.15 -13.00 8.29
CA ASP A 20 -3.92 -13.78 8.13
C ASP A 20 -3.65 -14.72 9.33
N LEU A 21 -4.60 -14.85 10.26
CA LEU A 21 -4.46 -15.65 11.47
C LEU A 21 -5.39 -16.86 11.49
N ALA A 22 -4.81 -18.03 11.71
CA ALA A 22 -5.49 -19.26 12.06
C ALA A 22 -5.44 -19.50 13.58
N ILE A 23 -6.54 -20.04 14.13
CA ILE A 23 -6.62 -20.42 15.54
C ILE A 23 -5.96 -21.77 15.74
N LEU A 24 -5.03 -21.85 16.69
CA LEU A 24 -4.34 -23.05 17.13
C LEU A 24 -4.22 -23.02 18.67
N ASP A 25 -4.86 -23.98 19.35
CA ASP A 25 -4.91 -23.99 20.83
C ASP A 25 -3.51 -24.12 21.44
N GLU A 26 -2.62 -24.88 20.79
CA GLU A 26 -1.23 -25.08 21.20
C GLU A 26 -0.40 -23.79 21.13
N ALA A 27 -0.84 -22.76 20.39
CA ALA A 27 -0.19 -21.45 20.35
C ALA A 27 -0.41 -20.62 21.64
N ALA A 28 -1.17 -21.14 22.62
CA ALA A 28 -1.34 -20.51 23.93
C ALA A 28 -0.11 -20.63 24.84
N ASP A 29 0.85 -21.50 24.49
CA ASP A 29 2.09 -21.71 25.23
C ASP A 29 3.32 -21.50 24.32
N GLN A 30 4.46 -21.16 24.92
CA GLN A 30 5.72 -21.11 24.19
C GLN A 30 6.27 -22.54 23.99
N ASP A 31 6.35 -22.99 22.74
CA ASP A 31 6.76 -24.36 22.39
C ASP A 31 7.72 -24.37 21.19
N ASP A 32 8.96 -24.78 21.44
CA ASP A 32 10.02 -24.86 20.43
C ASP A 32 9.79 -26.01 19.42
N GLU A 33 9.17 -27.12 19.84
CA GLU A 33 8.88 -28.24 18.94
C GLU A 33 7.72 -27.89 18.02
N LEU A 34 6.70 -27.23 18.54
CA LEU A 34 5.59 -26.69 17.74
C LEU A 34 6.09 -25.70 16.70
N PHE A 35 6.87 -24.69 17.12
CA PHE A 35 7.43 -23.70 16.22
C PHE A 35 8.27 -24.35 15.11
N ALA A 36 9.17 -25.28 15.47
CA ALA A 36 10.03 -25.94 14.49
C ALA A 36 9.23 -26.77 13.47
N SER A 37 8.12 -27.38 13.88
CA SER A 37 7.22 -28.09 12.98
C SER A 37 6.50 -27.12 12.04
N LEU A 38 5.84 -26.10 12.59
CA LEU A 38 5.07 -25.12 11.81
C LEU A 38 5.95 -24.38 10.81
N TYR A 39 7.14 -23.93 11.24
CA TYR A 39 8.06 -23.23 10.33
C TYR A 39 8.42 -24.11 9.12
N LYS A 40 8.66 -25.41 9.35
CA LYS A 40 9.00 -26.34 8.28
C LYS A 40 7.82 -26.58 7.34
N ASP A 41 6.63 -26.75 7.91
CA ASP A 41 5.41 -27.00 7.15
C ASP A 41 5.03 -25.77 6.29
N GLU A 42 5.08 -24.56 6.87
CA GLU A 42 4.85 -23.31 6.15
C GLU A 42 5.94 -23.02 5.09
N GLU A 43 7.22 -23.32 5.36
CA GLU A 43 8.27 -23.21 4.35
C GLU A 43 8.04 -24.17 3.18
N GLU A 44 7.64 -25.43 3.45
CA GLU A 44 7.33 -26.42 2.42
C GLU A 44 6.10 -26.01 1.58
N GLN A 45 5.06 -25.49 2.23
CA GLN A 45 3.85 -24.99 1.58
C GLN A 45 4.17 -23.76 0.72
N PHE A 46 4.90 -22.78 1.25
CA PHE A 46 5.30 -21.58 0.50
C PHE A 46 6.10 -21.93 -0.76
N ILE A 47 7.04 -22.89 -0.67
CA ILE A 47 7.80 -23.37 -1.84
C ILE A 47 6.88 -24.03 -2.87
N GLN A 48 5.86 -24.77 -2.41
CA GLN A 48 4.90 -25.40 -3.29
C GLN A 48 4.07 -24.34 -4.03
N ASP A 49 3.52 -23.37 -3.31
CA ASP A 49 2.68 -22.30 -3.88
C ASP A 49 3.46 -21.46 -4.89
N GLU A 50 4.67 -21.01 -4.52
CA GLU A 50 5.58 -20.29 -5.43
C GLU A 50 5.95 -21.10 -6.67
N ARG A 51 6.05 -22.42 -6.53
CA ARG A 51 6.31 -23.30 -7.67
C ARG A 51 5.08 -23.44 -8.56
N GLU A 52 3.90 -23.59 -7.98
CA GLU A 52 2.63 -23.66 -8.73
C GLU A 52 2.41 -22.37 -9.53
N GLU A 53 2.65 -21.21 -8.93
CA GLU A 53 2.63 -19.92 -9.61
C GLU A 53 3.71 -19.81 -10.69
N TYR A 54 4.95 -20.20 -10.37
CA TYR A 54 6.05 -20.18 -11.34
C TYR A 54 5.77 -21.09 -12.54
N ASP A 55 5.15 -22.25 -12.35
CA ASP A 55 4.83 -23.23 -13.40
C ASP A 55 3.55 -22.86 -14.17
N TYR A 56 2.76 -21.88 -13.70
CA TYR A 56 1.53 -21.45 -14.34
C TYR A 56 1.79 -20.76 -15.70
N ASP A 57 1.48 -21.45 -16.79
CA ASP A 57 1.66 -20.91 -18.14
C ASP A 57 0.64 -19.79 -18.43
N PRO A 58 1.09 -18.54 -18.65
CA PRO A 58 0.20 -17.41 -18.90
C PRO A 58 -0.67 -17.60 -20.14
N ARG A 59 -0.31 -18.51 -21.05
CA ARG A 59 -1.18 -18.87 -22.19
C ARG A 59 -2.51 -19.49 -21.76
N ASN A 60 -2.58 -20.07 -20.57
CA ASN A 60 -3.82 -20.62 -20.00
C ASN A 60 -4.78 -19.55 -19.50
N LEU A 61 -4.32 -18.30 -19.29
CA LEU A 61 -5.17 -17.17 -18.94
C LEU A 61 -6.10 -16.75 -20.08
N PHE A 62 -5.88 -17.24 -21.30
CA PHE A 62 -6.63 -16.79 -22.48
C PHE A 62 -7.35 -17.95 -23.20
N ALA A 63 -7.46 -19.12 -22.56
CA ALA A 63 -8.27 -20.22 -23.08
C ALA A 63 -9.78 -19.87 -22.98
N GLU A 64 -10.57 -20.19 -24.00
CA GLU A 64 -11.98 -19.76 -24.16
C GLU A 64 -12.93 -20.09 -22.99
N ASP A 65 -12.56 -20.99 -22.07
CA ASP A 65 -13.40 -21.48 -20.98
C ASP A 65 -13.13 -20.83 -19.60
N SER A 66 -12.14 -19.93 -19.47
CA SER A 66 -11.68 -19.46 -18.16
C SER A 66 -12.27 -18.12 -17.68
N PHE A 67 -13.03 -17.37 -18.49
CA PHE A 67 -13.43 -16.00 -18.11
C PHE A 67 -14.88 -15.62 -18.47
N ASP A 68 -15.61 -15.08 -17.49
CA ASP A 68 -16.90 -14.41 -17.67
C ASP A 68 -16.64 -12.99 -18.18
N GLN A 69 -17.27 -12.60 -19.29
CA GLN A 69 -16.87 -11.52 -20.20
C GLN A 69 -17.14 -10.07 -19.74
N GLU A 70 -17.34 -9.79 -18.45
CA GLU A 70 -17.75 -8.45 -17.98
C GLU A 70 -16.78 -7.82 -16.97
N SER A 71 -15.54 -7.57 -17.37
CA SER A 71 -14.57 -6.84 -16.53
C SER A 71 -13.70 -5.91 -17.37
N ASP A 72 -13.62 -4.62 -17.00
CA ASP A 72 -12.68 -3.64 -17.60
C ASP A 72 -11.21 -4.08 -17.44
N LEU A 73 -10.92 -4.99 -16.49
CA LEU A 73 -9.62 -5.63 -16.32
C LEU A 73 -9.25 -6.55 -17.50
N LEU A 74 -10.27 -7.10 -18.20
CA LEU A 74 -10.06 -7.93 -19.40
C LEU A 74 -9.57 -7.12 -20.58
N ASP A 75 -10.05 -5.89 -20.76
CA ASP A 75 -9.62 -5.06 -21.89
C ASP A 75 -8.13 -4.67 -21.77
N PHE A 76 -7.63 -4.45 -20.55
CA PHE A 76 -6.21 -4.19 -20.29
C PHE A 76 -5.35 -5.46 -20.39
N LEU A 77 -5.77 -6.59 -19.79
CA LEU A 77 -5.03 -7.85 -19.84
C LEU A 77 -5.09 -8.53 -21.23
N ALA A 78 -6.04 -8.15 -22.07
CA ALA A 78 -6.17 -8.62 -23.45
C ALA A 78 -5.38 -7.78 -24.47
N GLU A 79 -4.61 -6.78 -24.04
CA GLU A 79 -3.69 -6.08 -24.93
C GLU A 79 -2.63 -7.06 -25.46
N GLU A 80 -2.58 -7.27 -26.78
CA GLU A 80 -1.69 -8.25 -27.42
C GLU A 80 -0.22 -8.07 -26.97
N GLU A 81 0.23 -6.82 -26.81
CA GLU A 81 1.60 -6.50 -26.39
C GLU A 81 1.88 -6.96 -24.94
N PHE A 82 0.93 -6.82 -24.03
CA PHE A 82 1.06 -7.30 -22.65
C PHE A 82 1.15 -8.84 -22.60
N ILE A 83 0.31 -9.53 -23.38
CA ILE A 83 0.33 -10.99 -23.47
C ILE A 83 1.65 -11.50 -24.05
N GLU A 84 2.14 -10.87 -25.12
CA GLU A 84 3.42 -11.22 -25.74
C GLU A 84 4.58 -11.03 -24.77
N GLN A 85 4.61 -9.93 -24.01
CA GLN A 85 5.63 -9.69 -22.99
C GLN A 85 5.57 -10.70 -21.85
N LEU A 86 4.37 -11.05 -21.38
CA LEU A 86 4.17 -12.03 -20.32
C LEU A 86 4.66 -13.43 -20.76
N ILE A 87 4.32 -13.83 -21.99
CA ILE A 87 4.79 -15.08 -22.59
C ILE A 87 6.31 -15.07 -22.79
N GLU A 88 6.87 -13.97 -23.30
CA GLU A 88 8.31 -13.86 -23.53
C GLU A 88 9.10 -13.90 -22.22
N SER A 89 8.61 -13.23 -21.17
CA SER A 89 9.15 -13.28 -19.82
C SER A 89 9.10 -14.70 -19.26
N PHE A 90 7.94 -15.35 -19.39
CA PHE A 90 7.75 -16.74 -19.00
C PHE A 90 8.75 -17.67 -19.70
N ASP A 91 8.87 -17.61 -21.03
CA ASP A 91 9.77 -18.52 -21.77
C ASP A 91 11.27 -18.28 -21.49
N LYS A 92 11.65 -17.05 -21.14
CA LYS A 92 13.05 -16.68 -20.86
C LYS A 92 13.44 -16.85 -19.40
N ARG A 93 12.50 -17.13 -18.50
CA ARG A 93 12.75 -17.14 -17.05
C ARG A 93 13.80 -18.22 -16.68
N PRO A 94 14.68 -17.95 -15.70
CA PRO A 94 15.60 -18.97 -15.20
C PRO A 94 14.82 -20.06 -14.48
N ALA A 95 15.37 -21.28 -14.44
CA ALA A 95 14.76 -22.40 -13.71
C ALA A 95 14.40 -22.03 -12.26
N PHE A 96 13.27 -22.55 -11.78
CA PHE A 96 12.82 -22.41 -10.40
C PHE A 96 13.91 -22.82 -9.41
N SER A 97 14.05 -22.07 -8.32
CA SER A 97 15.04 -22.33 -7.28
C SER A 97 14.36 -22.40 -5.91
N ALA A 98 14.23 -23.61 -5.38
CA ALA A 98 13.69 -23.83 -4.04
C ALA A 98 14.54 -23.13 -2.98
N GLU A 99 15.87 -23.09 -3.15
CA GLU A 99 16.81 -22.43 -2.25
C GLU A 99 16.58 -20.92 -2.17
N LYS A 100 16.40 -20.24 -3.30
CA LYS A 100 16.02 -18.81 -3.29
C LYS A 100 14.64 -18.59 -2.68
N THR A 101 13.72 -19.52 -2.89
CA THR A 101 12.37 -19.45 -2.34
C THR A 101 12.39 -19.60 -0.81
N LYS A 102 13.27 -20.46 -0.28
CA LYS A 102 13.54 -20.57 1.17
C LYS A 102 14.14 -19.30 1.76
N GLU A 103 15.08 -18.67 1.05
CA GLU A 103 15.66 -17.38 1.46
C GLU A 103 14.57 -16.30 1.52
N LEU A 104 13.71 -16.21 0.51
CA LEU A 104 12.57 -15.30 0.47
C LEU A 104 11.58 -15.57 1.62
N PHE A 105 11.22 -16.83 1.87
CA PHE A 105 10.37 -17.21 3.00
C PHE A 105 10.94 -16.71 4.33
N ALA A 106 12.24 -16.90 4.56
CA ALA A 106 12.90 -16.44 5.77
C ALA A 106 12.89 -14.91 5.90
N GLU A 107 13.03 -14.17 4.80
CA GLU A 107 12.92 -12.71 4.77
C GLU A 107 11.50 -12.24 5.10
N ILE A 108 10.48 -12.85 4.49
CA ILE A 108 9.07 -12.56 4.75
C ILE A 108 8.72 -12.87 6.21
N TYR A 109 9.11 -14.04 6.72
CA TYR A 109 8.88 -14.43 8.11
C TYR A 109 9.52 -13.44 9.10
N GLN A 110 10.76 -13.01 8.83
CA GLN A 110 11.42 -12.01 9.67
C GLN A 110 10.69 -10.66 9.63
N ALA A 111 10.21 -10.24 8.46
CA ALA A 111 9.38 -9.04 8.34
C ALA A 111 8.07 -9.17 9.12
N SER A 112 7.40 -10.34 9.08
CA SER A 112 6.18 -10.62 9.86
C SER A 112 6.42 -10.54 11.37
N LEU A 113 7.55 -11.05 11.86
CA LEU A 113 7.96 -10.94 13.27
C LEU A 113 8.10 -9.48 13.71
N ASP A 114 8.80 -8.67 12.92
CA ASP A 114 9.04 -7.26 13.22
C ASP A 114 7.73 -6.47 13.12
N ALA A 115 6.92 -6.73 12.08
CA ALA A 115 5.61 -6.12 11.89
C ALA A 115 4.65 -6.41 13.04
N ALA A 116 4.57 -7.65 13.52
CA ALA A 116 3.73 -8.02 14.66
C ALA A 116 4.07 -7.18 15.90
N LYS A 117 5.35 -6.95 16.16
CA LYS A 117 5.82 -6.15 17.30
C LYS A 117 5.57 -4.66 17.14
N GLU A 118 5.73 -4.15 15.92
CA GLU A 118 5.59 -2.72 15.64
C GLU A 118 4.12 -2.29 15.54
N ASN A 119 3.27 -3.14 14.96
CA ASN A 119 1.91 -2.76 14.55
C ASN A 119 0.82 -3.16 15.55
N LEU A 120 1.03 -4.19 16.36
CA LEU A 120 0.08 -4.52 17.41
C LEU A 120 0.19 -3.54 18.59
N PRO A 121 -0.94 -3.23 19.26
CA PRO A 121 -0.91 -2.57 20.55
C PRO A 121 -0.02 -3.36 21.53
N PRO A 122 0.85 -2.68 22.32
CA PRO A 122 1.73 -3.35 23.27
C PRO A 122 1.00 -4.29 24.23
N GLU A 123 -0.24 -3.95 24.59
CA GLU A 123 -1.12 -4.75 25.44
C GLU A 123 -1.49 -6.08 24.79
N ILE A 124 -1.76 -6.09 23.48
CA ILE A 124 -2.05 -7.32 22.73
C ILE A 124 -0.76 -8.11 22.52
N TYR A 125 0.30 -7.46 22.03
CA TYR A 125 1.57 -8.15 21.74
C TYR A 125 2.15 -8.85 22.98
N SER A 126 2.05 -8.24 24.16
CA SER A 126 2.55 -8.82 25.41
C SER A 126 1.81 -10.09 25.87
N GLN A 127 0.62 -10.36 25.32
CA GLN A 127 -0.18 -11.54 25.65
C GLN A 127 0.10 -12.71 24.69
N ILE A 128 0.81 -12.48 23.59
CA ILE A 128 1.22 -13.53 22.66
C ILE A 128 2.27 -14.41 23.35
N ALA A 129 1.95 -15.70 23.54
CA ALA A 129 2.83 -16.64 24.22
C ALA A 129 4.11 -16.92 23.41
N ASP A 130 3.97 -17.13 22.09
CA ASP A 130 5.09 -17.30 21.17
C ASP A 130 4.96 -16.40 19.93
N PRO A 131 5.68 -15.25 19.89
CA PRO A 131 5.68 -14.38 18.72
C PRO A 131 6.15 -15.06 17.42
N ARG A 132 6.92 -16.15 17.51
CA ARG A 132 7.38 -16.92 16.35
C ARG A 132 6.26 -17.68 15.68
N VAL A 133 5.39 -18.29 16.48
CA VAL A 133 4.19 -18.98 15.99
C VAL A 133 3.19 -17.96 15.46
N PHE A 134 3.05 -16.81 16.13
CA PHE A 134 2.22 -15.70 15.63
C PHE A 134 2.66 -15.18 14.26
N ALA A 135 3.96 -15.00 14.05
CA ALA A 135 4.49 -14.54 12.76
C ALA A 135 4.35 -15.55 11.61
N LEU A 136 4.07 -16.82 11.91
CA LEU A 136 3.69 -17.84 10.94
C LEU A 136 2.18 -17.84 10.62
N GLY A 137 1.40 -16.93 11.21
CA GLY A 137 -0.04 -16.85 10.99
C GLY A 137 -0.87 -17.67 11.98
N PHE A 138 -0.32 -18.10 13.13
CA PHE A 138 -1.05 -18.93 14.10
C PHE A 138 -1.16 -18.27 15.47
N CYS A 139 -2.33 -18.31 16.09
CA CYS A 139 -2.53 -17.75 17.43
C CYS A 139 -3.59 -18.52 18.23
N SER A 140 -3.62 -18.29 19.55
CA SER A 140 -4.71 -18.81 20.37
C SER A 140 -6.03 -18.07 20.08
N ASP A 141 -7.17 -18.69 20.40
CA ASP A 141 -8.49 -18.06 20.23
C ASP A 141 -8.60 -16.71 20.96
N GLU A 142 -7.99 -16.58 22.14
CA GLU A 142 -7.99 -15.31 22.90
C GLU A 142 -7.26 -14.21 22.13
N ILE A 143 -6.07 -14.50 21.59
CA ILE A 143 -5.29 -13.54 20.80
C ILE A 143 -6.01 -13.21 19.49
N TYR A 144 -6.57 -14.21 18.81
CA TYR A 144 -7.36 -14.00 17.59
C TYR A 144 -8.46 -12.97 17.81
N ASN A 145 -9.25 -13.14 18.88
CA ASN A 145 -10.35 -12.25 19.20
C ASN A 145 -9.86 -10.83 19.53
N LEU A 146 -8.74 -10.68 20.25
CA LEU A 146 -8.14 -9.37 20.53
C LEU A 146 -7.67 -8.65 19.25
N VAL A 147 -6.98 -9.37 18.36
CA VAL A 147 -6.51 -8.81 17.08
C VAL A 147 -7.69 -8.45 16.18
N ARG A 148 -8.72 -9.30 16.10
CA ARG A 148 -9.94 -9.03 15.35
C ARG A 148 -10.65 -7.76 15.85
N ASP A 149 -10.83 -7.64 17.16
CA ASP A 149 -11.51 -6.48 17.74
C ASP A 149 -10.71 -5.19 17.49
N PHE A 150 -9.38 -5.27 17.55
CA PHE A 150 -8.48 -4.18 17.16
C PHE A 150 -8.63 -3.80 15.68
N SER A 151 -8.57 -4.77 14.76
CA SER A 151 -8.76 -4.58 13.32
C SER A 151 -10.09 -3.92 12.99
N ILE A 152 -11.19 -4.41 13.57
CA ILE A 152 -12.54 -3.85 13.36
C ILE A 152 -12.64 -2.42 13.90
N SER A 153 -12.04 -2.14 15.06
CA SER A 153 -12.02 -0.79 15.62
C SER A 153 -11.25 0.17 14.72
N ASN A 154 -10.08 -0.22 14.22
CA ASN A 154 -9.30 0.57 13.27
C ASN A 154 -10.10 0.82 11.99
N ASN A 155 -10.75 -0.19 11.43
CA ASN A 155 -11.56 -0.03 10.22
C ASN A 155 -12.64 1.03 10.43
N ARG A 156 -13.39 0.93 11.53
CA ARG A 156 -14.45 1.87 11.87
C ARG A 156 -13.92 3.29 12.05
N GLU A 157 -12.82 3.48 12.78
CA GLU A 157 -12.20 4.80 12.98
C GLU A 157 -11.71 5.39 11.65
N SER A 158 -11.00 4.58 10.86
CA SER A 158 -10.45 5.01 9.57
C SER A 158 -11.55 5.39 8.57
N MET A 159 -12.63 4.61 8.51
CA MET A 159 -13.79 4.91 7.66
C MET A 159 -14.51 6.20 8.09
N GLN A 160 -14.66 6.44 9.39
CA GLN A 160 -15.26 7.69 9.88
C GLN A 160 -14.43 8.91 9.47
N VAL A 161 -13.10 8.84 9.59
CA VAL A 161 -12.20 9.92 9.16
C VAL A 161 -12.28 10.15 7.65
N LEU A 162 -12.40 9.06 6.86
CA LEU A 162 -12.56 9.15 5.41
C LEU A 162 -13.89 9.83 5.03
N GLU A 163 -15.00 9.47 5.70
CA GLU A 163 -16.30 10.13 5.50
C GLU A 163 -16.23 11.63 5.82
N ASP A 164 -15.63 11.99 6.97
CA ASP A 164 -15.47 13.39 7.39
C ASP A 164 -14.60 14.18 6.39
N TYR A 165 -13.53 13.55 5.90
CA TYR A 165 -12.67 14.08 4.85
C TYR A 165 -13.46 14.35 3.56
N GLU A 166 -14.21 13.36 3.07
CA GLU A 166 -15.01 13.48 1.85
C GLU A 166 -16.03 14.61 1.95
N ASP A 167 -16.74 14.68 3.08
CA ASP A 167 -17.70 15.76 3.36
C ASP A 167 -17.02 17.12 3.37
N MET A 168 -15.84 17.24 4.00
CA MET A 168 -15.08 18.47 4.01
C MET A 168 -14.59 18.86 2.62
N MET A 169 -14.12 17.91 1.82
CA MET A 169 -13.66 18.14 0.44
C MET A 169 -14.80 18.54 -0.49
N ARG A 170 -16.01 18.00 -0.28
CA ARG A 170 -17.23 18.41 -0.99
C ARG A 170 -17.56 19.89 -0.76
N LEU A 171 -17.33 20.40 0.45
CA LEU A 171 -17.56 21.80 0.81
C LEU A 171 -16.49 22.75 0.24
N GLN A 172 -15.31 22.25 -0.09
CA GLN A 172 -14.29 23.06 -0.75
C GLN A 172 -14.80 23.41 -2.15
N ASN A 173 -15.02 24.70 -2.44
CA ASN A 173 -15.48 25.17 -3.76
C ASN A 173 -14.33 25.17 -4.79
N ILE A 174 -13.70 24.01 -4.98
CA ILE A 174 -12.58 23.79 -5.90
C ILE A 174 -13.12 23.67 -7.33
N PRO A 175 -12.52 24.35 -8.32
CA PRO A 175 -12.90 24.20 -9.72
C PRO A 175 -12.87 22.73 -10.16
N ARG A 176 -13.92 22.28 -10.85
CA ARG A 176 -14.07 20.86 -11.25
C ARG A 176 -12.86 20.31 -12.00
N GLN A 177 -12.28 21.09 -12.92
CA GLN A 177 -11.10 20.68 -13.67
C GLN A 177 -9.88 20.43 -12.78
N LEU A 178 -9.67 21.29 -11.77
CA LEU A 178 -8.59 21.09 -10.81
C LEU A 178 -8.86 19.87 -9.94
N ARG A 179 -10.08 19.74 -9.39
CA ARG A 179 -10.46 18.58 -8.56
C ARG A 179 -10.29 17.25 -9.29
N GLN A 180 -10.58 17.19 -10.59
CA GLN A 180 -10.47 15.96 -11.38
C GLN A 180 -9.03 15.57 -11.73
N ARG A 181 -8.11 16.55 -11.80
CA ARG A 181 -6.70 16.31 -12.18
C ARG A 181 -5.75 16.29 -10.99
N PHE A 182 -6.18 16.82 -9.85
CA PHE A 182 -5.42 16.80 -8.60
C PHE A 182 -5.62 15.45 -7.90
N GLY A 183 -5.02 14.42 -8.48
CA GLY A 183 -5.07 13.04 -8.00
C GLY A 183 -3.88 12.29 -8.55
N PHE A 184 -2.81 12.22 -7.75
CA PHE A 184 -1.52 11.63 -8.14
C PHE A 184 -1.23 10.38 -7.31
N HIS A 185 -2.26 9.66 -6.86
CA HIS A 185 -2.11 8.40 -6.13
C HIS A 185 -1.15 7.47 -6.90
N ASP A 186 -0.22 6.88 -6.17
CA ASP A 186 0.84 6.00 -6.67
C ASP A 186 1.83 6.63 -7.67
N CYS A 187 1.78 7.94 -7.90
CA CYS A 187 2.80 8.62 -8.70
C CYS A 187 4.05 8.90 -7.85
N LYS A 188 5.22 8.56 -8.37
CA LYS A 188 6.49 8.78 -7.69
C LYS A 188 7.04 10.18 -7.96
N ILE A 189 7.37 10.93 -6.92
CA ILE A 189 7.94 12.27 -7.07
C ILE A 189 9.42 12.16 -7.46
N THR A 190 9.76 12.50 -8.70
CA THR A 190 11.12 12.40 -9.23
C THR A 190 11.91 13.69 -9.14
N GLY A 191 11.23 14.84 -9.04
CA GLY A 191 11.88 16.15 -9.07
C GLY A 191 11.20 17.19 -8.21
N TRP A 192 12.02 18.10 -7.69
CA TRP A 192 11.64 19.28 -6.92
C TRP A 192 12.44 20.47 -7.43
N LEU A 193 11.76 21.46 -8.01
CA LEU A 193 12.41 22.62 -8.59
C LEU A 193 11.71 23.91 -8.18
N SER A 194 12.46 24.81 -7.53
CA SER A 194 12.01 26.18 -7.26
C SER A 194 12.31 27.07 -8.46
N GLN A 195 11.27 27.66 -9.06
CA GLN A 195 11.38 28.62 -10.16
C GLN A 195 10.91 29.99 -9.70
N GLY A 196 11.84 30.80 -9.20
CA GLY A 196 11.49 32.07 -8.56
C GLY A 196 10.73 31.81 -7.27
N LYS A 197 9.43 32.11 -7.25
CA LYS A 197 8.53 31.83 -6.13
C LYS A 197 7.65 30.60 -6.34
N ASP A 198 7.72 29.98 -7.51
CA ASP A 198 6.89 28.84 -7.86
C ASP A 198 7.63 27.55 -7.47
N LEU A 199 6.85 26.51 -7.14
CA LEU A 199 7.35 25.16 -6.92
C LEU A 199 6.86 24.27 -8.04
N VAL A 200 7.77 23.55 -8.68
CA VAL A 200 7.46 22.55 -9.69
C VAL A 200 7.85 21.17 -9.15
N LEU A 201 6.90 20.24 -9.13
CA LEU A 201 7.16 18.83 -8.92
C LEU A 201 7.02 18.10 -10.25
N THR A 202 7.93 17.16 -10.49
CA THR A 202 7.82 16.20 -11.60
C THR A 202 7.59 14.82 -11.03
N LEU A 203 6.75 14.05 -11.72
CA LEU A 203 6.27 12.76 -11.27
C LEU A 203 6.60 11.72 -12.32
N ASP A 204 6.90 10.52 -11.86
CA ASP A 204 6.84 9.30 -12.64
C ASP A 204 5.47 8.68 -12.35
N THR A 205 4.74 8.37 -13.42
CA THR A 205 3.33 7.97 -13.39
C THR A 205 3.14 6.53 -13.82
N GLU A 206 4.22 5.74 -13.97
CA GLU A 206 4.13 4.34 -14.42
C GLU A 206 3.19 3.51 -13.55
N ASP A 207 3.21 3.72 -12.23
CA ASP A 207 2.36 3.03 -11.26
C ASP A 207 1.04 3.78 -10.94
N GLY A 208 0.83 4.96 -11.53
CA GLY A 208 -0.29 5.85 -11.21
C GLY A 208 -1.46 5.79 -12.20
N PHE A 209 -2.57 6.43 -11.84
CA PHE A 209 -3.80 6.45 -12.66
C PHE A 209 -3.95 7.69 -13.55
N THR A 210 -2.86 8.40 -13.85
CA THR A 210 -2.88 9.66 -14.60
C THR A 210 -1.69 9.80 -15.55
N SER A 211 -1.87 10.47 -16.68
CA SER A 211 -0.78 10.89 -17.57
C SER A 211 -0.16 12.23 -17.18
N ASP A 212 -0.81 12.95 -16.25
CA ASP A 212 -0.29 14.21 -15.74
C ASP A 212 0.97 13.97 -14.89
N ASN A 213 2.13 14.34 -15.42
CA ASN A 213 3.44 14.04 -14.84
C ASN A 213 4.14 15.30 -14.28
N ARG A 214 3.47 16.46 -14.31
CA ARG A 214 4.01 17.72 -13.78
C ARG A 214 2.95 18.57 -13.09
N ILE A 215 3.29 19.03 -11.89
CA ILE A 215 2.48 19.99 -11.14
C ILE A 215 3.30 21.21 -10.74
N THR A 216 2.72 22.39 -10.95
CA THR A 216 3.32 23.68 -10.58
C THR A 216 2.40 24.42 -9.62
N PHE A 217 2.90 24.73 -8.44
CA PHE A 217 2.27 25.59 -7.44
C PHE A 217 2.83 27.01 -7.58
N LEU A 218 1.97 28.03 -7.74
CA LEU A 218 2.38 29.42 -8.00
C LEU A 218 2.46 30.27 -6.72
N ASP A 219 3.48 31.12 -6.59
CA ASP A 219 3.71 32.01 -5.43
C ASP A 219 3.63 31.25 -4.09
N VAL A 220 4.52 30.28 -3.93
CA VAL A 220 4.45 29.27 -2.87
C VAL A 220 5.01 29.77 -1.55
N THR A 221 4.32 29.44 -0.48
CA THR A 221 4.85 29.44 0.89
C THR A 221 4.80 28.02 1.43
N VAL A 222 5.96 27.39 1.58
CA VAL A 222 6.07 26.06 2.20
C VAL A 222 5.87 26.19 3.70
N LEU A 223 4.95 25.40 4.26
CA LEU A 223 4.62 25.37 5.69
C LEU A 223 5.25 24.17 6.39
N LEU A 224 5.36 23.04 5.68
CA LEU A 224 6.02 21.81 6.12
C LEU A 224 6.67 21.16 4.90
N ASP A 225 7.93 20.75 5.04
CA ASP A 225 8.65 19.98 4.03
C ASP A 225 9.46 18.89 4.75
N GLU A 226 9.04 17.65 4.56
CA GLU A 226 9.74 16.48 5.07
C GLU A 226 10.50 15.74 3.96
N ASN A 227 10.94 16.46 2.93
CA ASN A 227 11.72 15.96 1.80
C ASN A 227 11.02 14.80 1.06
N ILE A 228 9.96 15.10 0.34
CA ILE A 228 9.10 14.10 -0.31
C ILE A 228 9.68 13.49 -1.61
N VAL A 229 10.87 13.91 -2.03
CA VAL A 229 11.47 13.44 -3.29
C VAL A 229 11.81 11.95 -3.18
N ARG A 230 11.50 11.19 -4.24
CA ARG A 230 11.59 9.72 -4.38
C ARG A 230 10.49 8.93 -3.69
N LEU A 231 9.56 9.59 -3.00
CA LEU A 231 8.39 8.95 -2.41
C LEU A 231 7.22 8.95 -3.39
N TYR A 232 6.29 8.04 -3.17
CA TYR A 232 5.03 7.89 -3.87
C TYR A 232 3.98 8.78 -3.20
N TRP A 233 3.23 9.53 -3.99
CA TRP A 233 2.12 10.33 -3.51
C TRP A 233 0.94 9.41 -3.21
N ILE A 234 0.46 9.39 -1.97
CA ILE A 234 -0.61 8.47 -1.55
C ILE A 234 -1.90 9.25 -1.26
N TYR A 235 -1.87 10.28 -0.42
CA TYR A 235 -3.09 11.04 -0.12
C TYR A 235 -2.85 12.53 -0.20
N ASP A 236 -3.90 13.29 -0.48
CA ASP A 236 -3.84 14.73 -0.49
C ASP A 236 -5.12 15.37 0.06
N GLU A 237 -4.98 16.61 0.50
CA GLU A 237 -6.08 17.46 0.90
C GLU A 237 -5.90 18.84 0.28
N LEU A 238 -6.93 19.32 -0.42
CA LEU A 238 -6.90 20.59 -1.14
C LEU A 238 -7.96 21.56 -0.60
N TYR A 239 -7.51 22.56 0.17
CA TYR A 239 -8.38 23.56 0.78
C TYR A 239 -8.39 24.86 -0.01
N LYS A 240 -9.59 25.42 -0.25
CA LYS A 240 -9.70 26.75 -0.86
C LYS A 240 -9.44 27.82 0.21
N THR A 241 -8.60 28.80 -0.12
CA THR A 241 -8.37 29.98 0.74
C THR A 241 -8.81 31.26 0.02
N GLU A 242 -8.81 32.39 0.73
CA GLU A 242 -9.15 33.69 0.13
C GLU A 242 -8.23 34.06 -1.05
N ASN A 243 -6.96 33.65 -0.99
CA ASN A 243 -5.92 34.06 -1.93
C ASN A 243 -5.37 32.92 -2.79
N GLY A 244 -5.99 31.74 -2.78
CA GLY A 244 -5.50 30.58 -3.51
C GLY A 244 -5.90 29.26 -2.86
N TYR A 245 -4.90 28.46 -2.50
CA TYR A 245 -5.07 27.11 -1.93
C TYR A 245 -4.09 26.83 -0.80
N GLU A 246 -4.51 25.98 0.13
CA GLU A 246 -3.65 25.29 1.10
C GLU A 246 -3.67 23.81 0.72
N VAL A 247 -2.48 23.26 0.47
CA VAL A 247 -2.27 21.93 -0.07
C VAL A 247 -1.56 21.11 0.98
N HIS A 248 -2.08 19.92 1.25
CA HIS A 248 -1.39 18.90 2.04
C HIS A 248 -1.22 17.65 1.18
N ILE A 249 -0.03 17.07 1.21
CA ILE A 249 0.33 15.87 0.46
C ILE A 249 0.99 14.91 1.45
N LEU A 250 0.51 13.69 1.47
CA LEU A 250 1.07 12.55 2.19
C LEU A 250 1.72 11.62 1.17
N CYS A 251 2.99 11.30 1.41
CA CYS A 251 3.77 10.41 0.59
C CYS A 251 4.27 9.21 1.39
N ASP A 252 4.51 8.09 0.71
CA ASP A 252 5.08 6.87 1.29
C ASP A 252 6.12 6.21 0.37
N GLY A 253 6.80 5.18 0.87
CA GLY A 253 7.92 4.53 0.18
C GLY A 253 8.92 3.96 1.19
N ASP A 254 10.15 4.44 1.18
CA ASP A 254 11.14 4.08 2.23
C ASP A 254 10.77 4.66 3.61
N ARG A 255 9.90 5.68 3.62
CA ARG A 255 9.31 6.28 4.82
C ARG A 255 8.06 7.08 4.46
N THR A 256 7.22 7.31 5.46
CA THR A 256 6.08 8.21 5.34
C THR A 256 6.47 9.67 5.58
N ALA A 257 6.13 10.57 4.65
CA ALA A 257 6.48 12.00 4.70
C ALA A 257 5.30 12.90 4.28
N GLU A 258 5.31 14.13 4.75
CA GLU A 258 4.31 15.15 4.40
C GLU A 258 4.94 16.39 3.77
N LEU A 259 4.21 16.97 2.83
CA LEU A 259 4.40 18.34 2.35
C LEU A 259 3.12 19.14 2.64
N THR A 260 3.27 20.30 3.26
CA THR A 260 2.19 21.28 3.36
C THR A 260 2.65 22.61 2.82
N LEU A 261 1.87 23.22 1.94
CA LEU A 261 2.17 24.51 1.35
C LEU A 261 0.91 25.35 1.12
N ARG A 262 1.13 26.65 0.91
CA ARG A 262 0.13 27.56 0.35
C ARG A 262 0.60 28.06 -0.99
N CYS A 263 -0.33 28.21 -1.93
CA CYS A 263 -0.06 28.78 -3.24
C CYS A 263 -1.23 29.65 -3.70
N SER A 264 -0.95 30.54 -4.63
CA SER A 264 -1.97 31.38 -5.28
C SER A 264 -2.80 30.63 -6.31
N ASP A 265 -2.17 29.67 -7.02
CA ASP A 265 -2.83 28.83 -8.02
C ASP A 265 -2.05 27.53 -8.26
N ILE A 266 -2.66 26.59 -8.98
CA ILE A 266 -2.11 25.27 -9.30
C ILE A 266 -2.25 25.02 -10.80
N ARG A 267 -1.16 24.59 -11.44
CA ARG A 267 -1.13 24.15 -12.84
C ARG A 267 -0.70 22.70 -12.92
N ILE A 268 -1.42 21.92 -13.72
CA ILE A 268 -1.15 20.51 -13.94
C ILE A 268 -0.96 20.31 -15.45
N GLU A 269 0.10 19.61 -15.82
CA GLU A 269 0.55 19.42 -17.20
C GLU A 269 0.98 17.97 -17.41
N GLU A 270 0.70 17.46 -18.61
CA GLU A 270 1.35 16.28 -19.19
C GLU A 270 2.44 16.80 -20.14
N ILE A 271 3.70 16.41 -19.89
CA ILE A 271 4.89 16.85 -20.65
C ILE A 271 5.64 15.68 -21.29
#